data_AF-A0A6M0RGQ5-F1
#
_entry.id   AF-A0A6M0RGQ5-F1
#
_cell.length_a   1.000
_cell.length_b   1.000
_cell.length_c   1.000
_cell.angle_alpha   90.00
_cell.angle_beta   90.00
_cell.angle_gamma   90.00
#
_symmetry.space_group_name_H-M   'P 1'
#
loop_
_entity.id
_entity.type
_entity.pdbx_description
1 polymer ?
#
loop_
_entity_poly.entity_id
_entity_poly.type
_entity_poly.pdbx_seq_one_letter_code
_entity_poly.pdbx_strand_id
1 'polypeptide(L)'
;LTTGVRYWLEDAISNGVKVICFAAANPGRDIFLEMLEVELELPSDKLIRETMQAEAERMGLQLSRSRLAELQPLAGRNPMLARKVIRNERLGLNREASLQHTQYVVIMPILIACLMAFGVVRFIGMGTRNKSLYIFGGVALIAGMTFKQVGQVRGARKRLGQ
;
A
#
# COMPACT_ATOMS: atom_id res chain seq x y z
N LEU A 1 10.84 4.35 -26.10
CA LEU A 1 11.61 5.48 -26.66
C LEU A 1 11.00 5.89 -27.99
N THR A 2 10.94 7.19 -28.28
CA THR A 2 10.58 7.70 -29.61
C THR A 2 11.67 7.35 -30.63
N THR A 3 11.27 7.12 -31.88
CA THR A 3 12.17 6.68 -32.96
C THR A 3 13.35 7.64 -33.18
N GLY A 4 13.14 8.95 -33.01
CA GLY A 4 14.18 9.96 -33.21
C GLY A 4 15.34 9.89 -32.20
N VAL A 5 15.06 9.58 -30.93
CA VAL A 5 16.11 9.46 -29.90
C VAL A 5 17.00 8.24 -30.17
N ARG A 6 16.44 7.18 -30.75
CA ARG A 6 17.18 5.97 -31.09
C ARG A 6 18.18 6.21 -32.22
N TYR A 7 17.75 6.80 -33.33
CA TYR A 7 18.66 7.14 -34.44
C TYR A 7 19.76 8.11 -34.01
N TRP A 8 19.44 9.05 -33.11
CA TRP A 8 20.44 9.94 -32.55
C TRP A 8 21.49 9.20 -31.70
N LEU A 9 21.09 8.20 -30.92
CA LEU A 9 22.00 7.35 -30.15
C LEU A 9 22.89 6.48 -31.06
N GLU A 10 22.34 5.93 -32.14
CA GLU A 10 23.10 5.17 -33.17
C GLU A 10 24.20 6.03 -33.78
N ASP A 11 23.87 7.26 -34.18
CA ASP A 11 24.82 8.18 -34.77
C ASP A 11 25.87 8.66 -33.74
N ALA A 12 25.49 8.85 -32.47
CA ALA A 12 26.46 9.20 -31.44
C ALA A 12 27.49 8.07 -31.19
N ILE A 13 27.03 6.81 -31.18
CA ILE A 13 27.90 5.64 -31.00
C ILE A 13 28.81 5.45 -32.24
N SER A 14 28.28 5.63 -33.46
CA SER A 14 29.06 5.51 -34.70
C SER A 14 30.18 6.56 -34.78
N ASN A 15 29.94 7.75 -34.24
CA ASN A 15 30.92 8.83 -34.12
C ASN A 15 31.91 8.64 -32.95
N GLY A 16 31.87 7.51 -32.24
CA GLY A 16 32.82 7.15 -31.18
C GLY A 16 32.52 7.73 -29.80
N VAL A 17 31.30 8.26 -29.57
CA VAL A 17 30.90 8.79 -28.26
C VAL A 17 30.56 7.63 -27.32
N LYS A 18 31.10 7.68 -26.09
CA LYS A 18 30.74 6.73 -25.03
C LYS A 18 29.38 7.08 -24.44
N VAL A 19 28.38 6.24 -24.66
CA VAL A 19 27.02 6.41 -24.16
C VAL A 19 26.81 5.54 -22.91
N ILE A 20 26.25 6.13 -21.85
CA ILE A 20 25.83 5.43 -20.63
C ILE A 20 24.33 5.66 -20.44
N CYS A 21 23.56 4.58 -20.40
CA CYS A 21 22.10 4.62 -20.25
C CYS A 21 21.68 4.03 -18.90
N PHE A 22 20.71 4.67 -18.24
CA PHE A 22 20.06 4.15 -17.05
C PHE A 22 18.61 3.77 -17.40
N ALA A 23 18.23 2.53 -17.15
CA ALA A 23 16.88 2.03 -17.40
C ALA A 23 16.36 1.26 -16.18
N ALA A 24 15.06 1.42 -15.88
CA ALA A 24 14.40 0.66 -14.82
C ALA A 24 14.07 -0.77 -15.24
N ALA A 25 13.94 -1.01 -16.54
CA ALA A 25 13.77 -2.32 -17.15
C ALA A 25 14.54 -2.31 -18.48
N ASN A 26 15.24 -3.40 -18.79
CA ASN A 26 15.98 -3.51 -20.03
C ASN A 26 15.00 -3.47 -21.22
N PRO A 27 15.13 -2.52 -22.16
CA PRO A 27 14.27 -2.43 -23.34
C PRO A 27 14.46 -3.59 -24.33
N GLY A 28 15.56 -4.35 -24.24
CA GLY A 28 15.78 -5.62 -24.94
C GLY A 28 15.70 -5.55 -26.47
N ARG A 29 15.98 -4.39 -27.07
CA ARG A 29 15.74 -4.12 -28.49
C ARG A 29 16.79 -3.18 -29.09
N ASP A 30 17.04 -3.35 -30.39
CA ASP A 30 17.84 -2.44 -31.22
C ASP A 30 19.25 -2.22 -30.66
N ILE A 31 19.74 -0.97 -30.63
CA ILE A 31 21.04 -0.57 -30.07
C ILE A 31 21.30 -1.06 -28.65
N PHE A 32 20.27 -1.27 -27.85
CA PHE A 32 20.44 -1.67 -26.46
C PHE A 32 20.90 -3.12 -26.33
N LEU A 33 20.80 -3.92 -27.41
CA LEU A 33 21.36 -5.28 -27.47
C LEU A 33 22.89 -5.28 -27.64
N GLU A 34 23.45 -4.24 -28.25
CA GLU A 34 24.89 -4.12 -28.49
C GLU A 34 25.63 -3.46 -27.31
N MET A 35 24.89 -2.88 -26.36
CA MET A 35 25.43 -2.23 -25.18
C MET A 35 25.74 -3.25 -24.07
N LEU A 36 26.80 -2.98 -23.30
CA LEU A 36 27.10 -3.76 -22.11
C LEU A 36 26.00 -3.55 -21.06
N GLU A 37 25.36 -4.64 -20.65
CA GLU A 37 24.38 -4.64 -19.58
C GLU A 37 25.04 -4.84 -18.23
N VAL A 38 24.71 -3.95 -17.29
CA VAL A 38 25.10 -4.08 -15.87
C VAL A 38 23.82 -3.97 -15.05
N GLU A 39 23.36 -5.11 -14.53
CA GLU A 39 22.20 -5.14 -13.65
C GLU A 39 22.59 -4.76 -12.23
N LEU A 40 21.84 -3.82 -11.64
CA LEU A 40 22.03 -3.41 -10.25
C LEU A 40 21.21 -4.34 -9.36
N GLU A 41 21.89 -5.13 -8.54
CA GLU A 41 21.24 -5.97 -7.54
C GLU A 41 20.52 -5.12 -6.48
N LEU A 42 19.40 -5.66 -5.98
CA LEU A 42 18.69 -5.06 -4.86
C LEU A 42 19.60 -5.04 -3.63
N PRO A 43 19.75 -3.87 -2.96
CA PRO A 43 20.62 -3.77 -1.81
C PRO A 43 20.17 -4.71 -0.68
N SER A 44 21.15 -5.17 0.10
CA SER A 44 20.89 -6.00 1.28
C SER A 44 20.26 -5.18 2.40
N ASP A 45 19.53 -5.84 3.30
CA ASP A 45 18.92 -5.20 4.47
C ASP A 45 19.96 -4.52 5.37
N LYS A 46 21.18 -5.06 5.41
CA LYS A 46 22.31 -4.45 6.14
C LYS A 46 22.67 -3.09 5.54
N LEU A 47 22.82 -3.02 4.21
CA LEU A 47 23.16 -1.78 3.51
C LEU A 47 22.05 -0.73 3.65
N ILE A 48 20.78 -1.15 3.65
CA ILE A 48 19.65 -0.26 3.93
C ILE A 48 19.73 0.31 5.34
N ARG A 49 20.01 -0.53 6.35
CA ARG A 49 20.15 -0.08 7.73
C ARG A 49 21.31 0.92 7.90
N GLU A 50 22.45 0.66 7.26
CA GLU A 50 23.58 1.58 7.22
C GLU A 50 23.20 2.91 6.53
N THR A 51 22.46 2.84 5.42
CA THR A 51 21.97 4.03 4.71
C THR A 51 21.01 4.85 5.58
N MET A 52 20.12 4.20 6.33
CA MET A 52 19.19 4.85 7.26
C MET A 52 19.95 5.53 8.41
N GLN A 53 20.94 4.85 8.98
CA GLN A 53 21.76 5.39 10.05
C GLN A 53 22.58 6.60 9.57
N ALA A 54 23.25 6.48 8.42
CA ALA A 54 24.01 7.57 7.83
C ALA A 54 23.13 8.80 7.52
N GLU A 55 21.91 8.61 7.01
CA GLU A 55 20.98 9.72 6.77
C GLU A 55 20.47 10.34 8.09
N ALA A 56 20.23 9.53 9.12
CA ALA A 56 19.85 10.03 10.44
C ALA A 56 20.95 10.88 11.07
N GLU A 57 22.21 10.41 11.02
CA GLU A 57 23.39 11.15 11.47
C GLU A 57 23.57 12.47 10.71
N ARG A 58 23.44 12.45 9.37
CA ARG A 58 23.49 13.68 8.55
C ARG A 58 22.43 14.71 8.92
N MET A 59 21.28 14.25 9.41
CA MET A 59 20.18 15.11 9.83
C MET A 59 20.21 15.48 11.32
N GLY A 60 21.22 15.02 12.08
CA GLY A 60 21.33 15.25 13.51
C GLY A 60 20.28 14.50 14.34
N LEU A 61 19.68 13.45 13.78
CA LEU A 61 18.71 12.61 14.47
C LEU A 61 19.41 11.42 15.12
N GLN A 62 19.37 11.37 16.45
CA GLN A 62 19.78 10.17 17.19
C GLN A 62 18.61 9.19 17.26
N LEU A 63 18.59 8.21 16.37
CA LEU A 63 17.61 7.12 16.41
C LEU A 63 18.16 5.92 17.19
N SER A 64 17.35 5.39 18.09
CA SER A 64 17.67 4.12 18.76
C SER A 64 17.62 2.96 17.76
N ARG A 65 18.34 1.87 18.05
CA ARG A 65 18.31 0.64 17.25
C ARG A 65 16.89 0.06 17.13
N SER A 66 16.08 0.19 18.18
CA SER A 66 14.68 -0.24 18.17
C SER A 66 13.85 0.58 17.19
N ARG A 67 13.98 1.92 17.20
CA ARG A 67 13.23 2.78 16.29
C ARG A 67 13.65 2.59 14.82
N LEU A 68 14.94 2.35 14.57
CA LEU A 68 15.41 1.98 13.23
C LEU A 68 14.80 0.66 12.74
N ALA A 69 14.63 -0.33 13.62
CA ALA A 69 14.00 -1.60 13.27
C ALA A 69 12.50 -1.45 12.95
N GLU A 70 11.78 -0.55 13.63
CA GLU A 70 10.39 -0.23 13.31
C GLU A 70 10.24 0.48 11.95
N LEU A 71 11.22 1.29 11.57
CA LEU A 71 11.21 2.06 10.32
C LEU A 71 11.72 1.27 9.11
N GLN A 72 12.50 0.21 9.33
CA GLN A 72 13.09 -0.60 8.26
C GLN A 72 12.05 -1.29 7.35
N PRO A 73 10.94 -1.87 7.85
CA PRO A 73 9.87 -2.40 7.02
C PRO A 73 9.22 -1.36 6.10
N LEU A 74 9.17 -0.09 6.52
CA LEU A 74 8.58 1.00 5.73
C LEU A 74 9.48 1.43 4.56
N ALA A 75 10.80 1.23 4.70
CA ALA A 75 11.78 1.53 3.66
C ALA A 75 11.91 0.42 2.61
N GLY A 76 11.72 -0.84 3.02
CA GLY A 76 11.97 -2.02 2.17
C GLY A 76 13.43 -2.07 1.68
N ARG A 77 13.65 -2.65 0.50
CA ARG A 77 14.98 -2.78 -0.13
C ARG A 77 15.32 -1.62 -1.08
N ASN A 78 14.84 -0.41 -0.79
CA ASN A 78 15.11 0.76 -1.63
C ASN A 78 15.82 1.88 -0.82
N PRO A 79 17.05 2.27 -1.20
CA PRO A 79 17.84 3.25 -0.45
C PRO A 79 17.25 4.67 -0.53
N MET A 80 16.51 5.01 -1.59
CA MET A 80 15.81 6.29 -1.69
C MET A 80 14.62 6.34 -0.73
N LEU A 81 13.87 5.25 -0.61
CA LEU A 81 12.77 5.15 0.36
C LEU A 81 13.29 5.18 1.79
N ALA A 82 14.41 4.50 2.08
CA ALA A 82 15.09 4.56 3.37
C ALA A 82 15.38 6.00 3.80
N ARG A 83 15.98 6.82 2.93
CA ARG A 83 16.25 8.24 3.22
C ARG A 83 14.96 9.03 3.44
N LYS A 84 13.93 8.77 2.64
CA LYS A 84 12.62 9.43 2.76
C LYS A 84 11.95 9.10 4.09
N VAL A 85 12.00 7.85 4.54
CA VAL A 85 11.41 7.42 5.82
C VAL A 85 12.07 8.14 7.00
N ILE A 86 13.40 8.26 7.00
CA ILE A 86 14.12 9.01 8.07
C ILE A 86 13.78 10.52 8.01
N ARG A 87 13.64 11.10 6.81
CA ARG A 87 13.18 12.50 6.69
C ARG A 87 11.77 12.69 7.24
N ASN A 88 10.87 11.75 6.97
CA ASN A 88 9.52 11.76 7.50
C ASN A 88 9.50 11.58 9.03
N GLU A 89 10.43 10.79 9.58
CA GLU A 89 10.61 10.63 11.03
C GLU A 89 11.00 11.96 11.68
N ARG A 90 11.93 12.71 11.05
CA ARG A 90 12.32 14.06 11.50
C ARG A 90 11.14 15.01 11.58
N LEU A 91 10.25 14.94 10.59
CA LEU A 91 9.06 15.78 10.50
C LEU A 91 7.92 15.31 11.42
N GLY A 92 8.11 14.20 12.17
CA GLY A 92 7.12 13.64 13.07
C GLY A 92 5.97 12.89 12.37
N LEU A 93 6.03 12.74 11.04
CA LEU A 93 4.94 12.17 10.23
C LEU A 93 4.76 10.66 10.41
N ASN A 94 5.80 9.96 10.87
CA ASN A 94 5.74 8.52 11.13
C ASN A 94 5.18 8.16 12.53
N ARG A 95 5.03 9.13 13.45
CA ARG A 95 4.42 8.87 14.77
C ARG A 95 2.93 8.55 14.65
N GLU A 96 2.24 9.15 13.68
CA GLU A 96 0.83 8.89 13.40
C GLU A 96 0.59 7.48 12.85
N ALA A 97 1.59 6.87 12.20
CA ALA A 97 1.52 5.49 11.70
C ALA A 97 1.74 4.44 12.80
N SER A 98 2.49 4.75 13.87
CA SER A 98 2.83 3.79 14.93
C SER A 98 1.80 3.65 16.06
N LEU A 99 0.74 4.48 16.10
CA LEU A 99 -0.27 4.45 17.17
C LEU A 99 -1.58 3.75 16.81
N GLN A 100 -1.73 3.28 15.56
CA GLN A 100 -2.88 2.49 15.18
C GLN A 100 -2.53 1.00 15.21
N HIS A 101 -2.33 0.49 16.42
CA HIS A 101 -2.79 -0.87 16.75
C HIS A 101 -4.32 -0.87 16.73
N THR A 102 -4.92 -0.45 15.62
CA THR A 102 -6.33 -0.67 15.32
C THR A 102 -6.39 -2.14 14.96
N GLN A 103 -6.41 -2.99 15.99
CA GLN A 103 -6.81 -4.37 15.85
C GLN A 103 -8.16 -4.31 15.14
N TYR A 104 -8.15 -4.58 13.84
CA TYR A 104 -9.34 -4.55 13.01
C TYR A 104 -10.15 -5.77 13.44
N VAL A 105 -10.93 -5.61 14.51
CA VAL A 105 -11.88 -6.62 14.93
C VAL A 105 -12.87 -6.70 13.79
N VAL A 106 -12.87 -7.83 13.08
CA VAL A 106 -13.79 -8.07 11.99
C VAL A 106 -15.17 -8.26 12.63
N ILE A 107 -15.90 -7.16 12.86
CA ILE A 107 -17.24 -7.13 13.50
C ILE A 107 -18.33 -7.68 12.56
N MET A 108 -18.01 -7.87 11.29
CA MET A 108 -18.93 -8.35 10.24
C MET A 108 -19.72 -9.63 10.61
N PRO A 109 -19.11 -10.68 11.22
CA PRO A 109 -19.84 -11.90 11.59
C PRO A 109 -20.94 -11.63 12.62
N ILE A 110 -20.71 -10.73 13.57
CA ILE A 110 -21.67 -10.35 14.61
C ILE A 110 -22.86 -9.61 13.97
N LEU A 111 -22.60 -8.68 13.05
CA LEU A 111 -23.66 -7.95 12.34
C LEU A 111 -24.53 -8.88 11.47
N ILE A 112 -23.91 -9.86 10.80
CA ILE A 112 -24.63 -10.87 10.00
C ILE A 112 -25.49 -11.76 10.90
N ALA A 113 -24.99 -12.18 12.06
CA ALA A 113 -25.74 -12.97 13.03
C ALA A 113 -26.99 -12.22 13.55
N CYS A 114 -26.84 -10.93 13.90
CA CYS A 114 -27.98 -10.10 14.31
C CYS A 114 -29.03 -9.96 13.19
N LEU A 115 -28.62 -9.77 11.94
CA LEU A 115 -29.53 -9.70 10.79
C LEU A 115 -30.30 -11.02 10.59
N MET A 116 -29.63 -12.16 10.74
CA MET A 116 -30.27 -13.48 10.64
C MET A 116 -31.30 -13.70 11.75
N ALA A 117 -31.06 -13.21 12.96
CA ALA A 117 -32.03 -13.28 14.06
C ALA A 117 -33.35 -12.57 13.72
N PHE A 118 -33.31 -11.40 13.07
CA PHE A 118 -34.52 -10.72 12.58
C PHE A 118 -35.23 -11.52 11.47
N GLY A 119 -34.47 -12.24 10.64
CA GLY A 119 -35.01 -13.20 9.69
C GLY A 119 -35.80 -14.31 10.38
N VAL A 120 -35.30 -14.86 11.48
CA VAL A 120 -36.00 -15.88 12.29
C VAL A 120 -37.28 -15.32 12.90
N VAL A 121 -37.26 -14.11 13.45
CA VAL A 121 -38.47 -13.44 14.00
C VAL A 121 -39.56 -13.28 12.93
N ARG A 122 -39.17 -12.95 11.70
CA ARG A 122 -40.09 -12.88 10.55
C ARG A 122 -40.73 -14.24 10.24
N PHE A 123 -39.96 -15.33 10.26
CA PHE A 123 -40.50 -16.69 10.05
C PHE A 123 -41.44 -17.13 11.18
N ILE A 124 -41.12 -16.79 12.44
CA ILE A 124 -42.02 -17.06 13.58
C ILE A 124 -43.33 -16.29 13.42
N GLY A 125 -43.29 -15.03 12.98
CA GLY A 125 -44.50 -14.25 12.68
C GLY A 125 -45.38 -14.88 11.60
N MET A 126 -44.76 -15.44 10.56
CA MET A 126 -45.47 -16.21 9.52
C MET A 126 -46.10 -17.48 10.10
N GLY A 127 -45.35 -18.25 10.89
CA GLY A 127 -45.82 -19.51 11.50
C GLY A 127 -46.93 -19.33 12.54
N THR A 128 -46.90 -18.23 13.29
CA THR A 128 -47.90 -17.88 14.31
C THR A 128 -49.09 -17.09 13.75
N ARG A 129 -49.13 -16.85 12.42
CA ARG A 129 -50.11 -15.98 11.73
C ARG A 129 -50.19 -14.56 12.34
N ASN A 130 -49.14 -14.13 13.05
CA ASN A 130 -49.04 -12.82 13.67
C ASN A 130 -48.44 -11.82 12.67
N LYS A 131 -49.31 -11.02 12.05
CA LYS A 131 -48.92 -10.01 11.06
C LYS A 131 -47.95 -8.97 11.62
N SER A 132 -48.12 -8.57 12.87
CA SER A 132 -47.26 -7.56 13.51
C SER A 132 -45.82 -8.04 13.63
N LEU A 133 -45.61 -9.30 14.04
CA LEU A 133 -44.27 -9.87 14.20
C LEU A 133 -43.58 -10.11 12.85
N TYR A 134 -44.35 -10.51 11.83
CA TYR A 134 -43.86 -10.65 10.45
C TYR A 134 -43.41 -9.31 9.84
N ILE A 135 -44.21 -8.26 10.04
CA ILE A 135 -43.90 -6.91 9.55
C ILE A 135 -42.68 -6.36 10.29
N PHE A 136 -42.65 -6.47 11.62
CA PHE A 136 -41.55 -5.96 12.43
C PHE A 136 -40.20 -6.62 12.08
N GLY A 137 -40.15 -7.95 12.00
CA GLY A 137 -38.93 -8.67 11.61
C GLY A 137 -38.47 -8.33 10.19
N GLY A 138 -39.40 -8.14 9.25
CA GLY A 138 -39.10 -7.73 7.87
C GLY A 138 -38.53 -6.31 7.77
N VAL A 139 -39.15 -5.34 8.46
CA VAL A 139 -38.70 -3.94 8.45
C VAL A 139 -37.32 -3.80 9.12
N ALA A 140 -37.10 -4.46 10.26
CA ALA A 140 -35.82 -4.45 10.96
C ALA A 140 -34.68 -5.05 10.11
N LEU A 141 -34.96 -6.13 9.37
CA LEU A 141 -33.99 -6.77 8.48
C LEU A 141 -33.61 -5.87 7.29
N ILE A 142 -34.59 -5.22 6.64
CA ILE A 142 -34.33 -4.29 5.53
C ILE A 142 -33.53 -3.08 6.05
N ALA A 143 -33.94 -2.48 7.17
CA ALA A 143 -33.23 -1.36 7.76
C ALA A 143 -31.77 -1.71 8.08
N GLY A 144 -31.52 -2.87 8.70
CA GLY A 144 -30.16 -3.33 9.00
C GLY A 144 -29.31 -3.60 7.76
N MET A 145 -29.89 -4.12 6.67
CA MET A 145 -29.18 -4.28 5.39
C MET A 145 -28.81 -2.93 4.77
N THR A 146 -29.72 -1.94 4.81
CA THR A 146 -29.44 -0.59 4.33
C THR A 146 -28.30 0.06 5.13
N PHE A 147 -28.31 -0.05 6.47
CA PHE A 147 -27.23 0.44 7.31
C PHE A 147 -25.88 -0.23 7.00
N LYS A 148 -25.87 -1.55 6.78
CA LYS A 148 -24.68 -2.28 6.37
C LYS A 148 -24.13 -1.75 5.03
N GLN A 149 -25.00 -1.52 4.04
CA GLN A 149 -24.59 -1.05 2.72
C GLN A 149 -24.04 0.39 2.77
N VAL A 150 -24.69 1.29 3.52
CA VAL A 150 -24.20 2.66 3.74
C VAL A 150 -22.86 2.66 4.49
N GLY A 151 -22.69 1.76 5.46
CA GLY A 151 -21.43 1.58 6.19
C GLY A 151 -20.28 1.08 5.31
N GLN A 152 -20.55 0.17 4.37
CA GLN A 152 -19.56 -0.31 3.40
C GLN A 152 -19.10 0.78 2.42
N VAL A 153 -20.01 1.66 1.99
CA VAL A 153 -19.66 2.77 1.08
C VAL A 153 -18.68 3.75 1.73
N ARG A 154 -18.78 4.00 3.05
CA ARG A 154 -17.80 4.83 3.78
C ARG A 154 -16.43 4.17 3.96
N GLY A 155 -16.35 2.83 3.86
CA GLY A 155 -15.10 2.07 3.92
C GLY A 155 -14.29 2.07 2.62
N ALA A 156 -14.88 2.48 1.49
CA ALA A 156 -14.19 2.62 0.21
C ALA A 156 -13.43 3.95 0.10
N ARG A 157 -12.68 4.35 1.15
CA ARG A 157 -11.70 5.44 1.01
C ARG A 157 -10.64 4.97 0.02
N LYS A 158 -10.73 5.52 -1.19
CA LYS A 158 -9.74 5.52 -2.28
C LYS A 158 -8.34 5.15 -1.77
N ARG A 159 -7.81 4.04 -2.28
CA ARG A 159 -6.37 3.78 -2.31
C ARG A 159 -5.73 4.92 -3.09
N LEU A 160 -5.20 5.92 -2.39
CA LEU A 160 -4.28 6.92 -2.96
C LEU A 160 -2.99 6.17 -3.28
N GLY A 161 -2.86 5.75 -4.54
CA GLY A 161 -1.73 4.93 -4.99
C GLY A 161 -1.95 4.15 -6.30
N GLN A 162 -2.99 4.49 -7.08
CA GLN A 162 -3.04 4.24 -8.52
C GLN A 162 -3.27 5.57 -9.23
#